data_AF-A0A3D1F7T0-F1
#
_entry.id   AF-A0A3D1F7T0-F1
#
_cell.length_a   1.000
_cell.length_b   1.000
_cell.length_c   1.000
_cell.angle_alpha   90.00
_cell.angle_beta   90.00
_cell.angle_gamma   90.00
#
_symmetry.space_group_name_H-M   'P 1'
#
loop_
_entity.id
_entity.type
_entity.pdbx_description
1 polymer ?
#
loop_
_entity_poly.entity_id
_entity_poly.type
_entity_poly.pdbx_seq_one_letter_code
_entity_poly.pdbx_strand_id
1 'polypeptide(L)'
;GVNFSFSPTKKQNYKFNVAHGWGHDRQSALNSYAYDLASTWRLNDIWGLQYEIANNTERFAHILKATYNQPKFVASAEFRDIDKNYNTVRGSASRQGEQGGLFDLSYSPTEKLGINSSVNVYRDTINPALDNDTRLNEDVRWNANYQADPVTYYSLSYNLSNQLGRVSQVRYQSSGIGVTRKFRLLRDINTYANYYHQENKSFSSPLSDYINDKFTAGLRFGIIGDLYYYFNKDLNWFEERFNGNHTMPHAYETGVEWYGSLGKASPFYGNFRFSYRDEEKTVSNLGFFAGEDYIENYAELAYRPNSDMEIFGSCRFRNIWAENPNASKRMEANFNTGMRYVWDTGVKWESIGTIDGYVFNDDNQDGLKESNELGISGVKLWLGKEKSIDTDASGYYRLTKVKAKKAYVSIDTKTIPLGYMLLSGLTQEIKMSHGQTTRIDFGLSNRSEISGIVFEDTNANGVLDSDDKGIRGLSVILEDGTKAKTDSSGKYSFRVEVGAHTVTLDLESLPAEYLPSVSIYKDFQVTEGMSFKHNIPLKKIQK
;
A
#
# COMPACT_ATOMS: atom_id res chain seq x y z
N GLY A 1 1.43 22.72 -19.36
CA GLY A 1 2.43 22.34 -18.34
C GLY A 1 2.95 20.95 -18.66
N VAL A 2 4.18 20.66 -18.26
CA VAL A 2 4.82 19.34 -18.38
C VAL A 2 4.84 18.71 -16.99
N ASN A 3 4.39 17.45 -16.90
CA ASN A 3 4.50 16.62 -15.70
C ASN A 3 5.45 15.47 -16.02
N PHE A 4 6.52 15.35 -15.24
CA PHE A 4 7.44 14.24 -15.28
C PHE A 4 7.31 13.44 -14.00
N SER A 5 7.11 12.13 -14.12
CA SER A 5 7.14 11.22 -12.98
C SER A 5 8.18 10.14 -13.22
N PHE A 6 9.08 9.99 -12.24
CA PHE A 6 10.20 9.06 -12.29
C PHE A 6 10.21 8.20 -11.04
N SER A 7 10.17 6.88 -11.23
CA SER A 7 10.23 5.89 -10.14
C SER A 7 11.44 5.01 -10.35
N PRO A 8 12.63 5.37 -9.84
CA PRO A 8 13.84 4.56 -10.03
C PRO A 8 13.72 3.19 -9.35
N THR A 9 12.89 3.09 -8.31
CA THR A 9 12.56 1.83 -7.63
C THR A 9 11.07 1.79 -7.31
N LYS A 10 10.56 0.63 -6.88
CA LYS A 10 9.18 0.53 -6.35
C LYS A 10 8.97 1.30 -5.04
N LYS A 11 10.06 1.71 -4.37
CA LYS A 11 10.05 2.39 -3.08
C LYS A 11 10.19 3.90 -3.20
N GLN A 12 10.51 4.42 -4.38
CA GLN A 12 10.77 5.84 -4.58
C GLN A 12 10.01 6.36 -5.79
N ASN A 13 9.39 7.52 -5.65
CA ASN A 13 8.78 8.23 -6.75
C ASN A 13 9.11 9.72 -6.62
N TYR A 14 9.54 10.31 -7.74
CA TYR A 14 9.81 11.72 -7.88
C TYR A 14 8.85 12.27 -8.93
N LYS A 15 8.23 13.39 -8.63
CA LYS A 15 7.36 14.13 -9.54
C LYS A 15 7.91 15.52 -9.69
N PHE A 16 8.07 15.93 -10.93
CA PHE A 16 8.46 17.28 -11.29
C PHE A 16 7.41 17.85 -12.23
N ASN A 17 6.89 19.01 -11.86
CA ASN A 17 5.85 19.71 -12.59
C ASN A 17 6.34 21.09 -12.96
N VAL A 18 6.15 21.45 -14.22
CA VAL A 18 6.31 22.83 -14.71
C VAL A 18 5.02 23.24 -15.38
N ALA A 19 4.37 24.27 -14.85
CA ALA A 19 3.21 24.88 -15.46
C ALA A 19 3.57 26.29 -15.94
N HIS A 20 3.13 26.62 -17.16
CA HIS A 20 3.12 27.98 -17.66
C HIS A 20 1.68 28.34 -18.03
N GLY A 21 1.19 29.46 -17.51
CA GLY A 21 -0.16 29.98 -17.75
C GLY A 21 -0.15 31.18 -18.69
N TRP A 22 -1.10 31.22 -19.62
CA TRP A 22 -1.28 32.25 -20.65
C TRP A 22 -2.76 32.57 -20.83
N GLY A 23 -3.08 33.74 -21.36
CA GLY A 23 -4.45 34.15 -21.72
C GLY A 23 -5.03 35.29 -20.88
N HIS A 24 -6.08 35.91 -21.40
CA HIS A 24 -6.74 37.07 -20.78
C HIS A 24 -7.52 36.72 -19.51
N ASP A 25 -8.04 35.49 -19.40
CA ASP A 25 -8.78 35.00 -18.23
C ASP A 25 -7.87 34.46 -17.12
N ARG A 26 -6.55 34.53 -17.29
CA ARG A 26 -5.62 34.17 -16.22
C ARG A 26 -5.76 35.18 -15.09
N GLN A 27 -6.13 34.70 -13.91
CA GLN A 27 -6.18 35.53 -12.70
C GLN A 27 -4.84 36.24 -12.50
N SER A 28 -4.87 37.56 -12.32
CA SER A 28 -3.69 38.40 -12.14
C SER A 28 -2.85 38.02 -10.92
N ALA A 29 -3.45 37.36 -9.93
CA ALA A 29 -2.79 36.86 -8.72
C ALA A 29 -1.94 35.60 -8.95
N LEU A 30 -2.00 34.96 -10.13
CA LEU A 30 -1.21 33.79 -10.47
C LEU A 30 0.04 34.18 -11.26
N ASN A 31 1.19 33.71 -10.79
CA ASN A 31 2.45 33.87 -11.51
C ASN A 31 2.45 33.07 -12.82
N SER A 32 3.23 33.56 -13.80
CA SER A 32 3.27 32.97 -15.14
C SER A 32 3.84 31.57 -15.14
N TYR A 33 4.72 31.26 -14.19
CA TYR A 33 5.31 29.94 -14.01
C TYR A 33 5.04 29.40 -12.62
N ALA A 34 4.80 28.10 -12.54
CA ALA A 34 4.78 27.34 -11.31
C ALA A 34 5.61 26.06 -11.47
N TYR A 35 6.45 25.81 -10.49
CA TYR A 35 7.32 24.64 -10.37
C TYR A 35 6.90 23.87 -9.14
N ASP A 36 6.85 22.55 -9.25
CA ASP A 36 6.53 21.68 -8.12
C ASP A 36 7.40 20.43 -8.20
N LEU A 37 8.18 20.20 -7.14
CA LEU A 37 9.04 19.04 -6.97
C LEU A 37 8.56 18.27 -5.75
N ALA A 38 7.96 17.11 -5.99
CA ALA A 38 7.52 16.21 -4.95
C ALA A 38 8.32 14.90 -4.98
N SER A 39 8.63 14.36 -3.81
CA SER A 39 9.25 13.06 -3.66
C SER A 39 8.49 12.23 -2.64
N THR A 40 8.40 10.92 -2.89
CA THR A 40 7.82 9.93 -1.99
C THR A 40 8.78 8.78 -1.83
N TRP A 41 9.03 8.39 -0.59
CA TRP A 41 9.99 7.38 -0.20
C TRP A 41 9.29 6.39 0.74
N ARG A 42 9.39 5.11 0.42
CA ARG A 42 9.06 4.00 1.31
C ARG A 42 10.36 3.44 1.87
N LEU A 43 10.76 3.94 3.04
CA LEU A 43 12.05 3.60 3.66
C LEU A 43 12.10 2.10 4.01
N ASN A 44 11.00 1.59 4.56
CA ASN A 44 10.75 0.17 4.77
C ASN A 44 9.23 -0.10 4.75
N ASP A 45 8.78 -1.23 5.27
CA ASP A 45 7.35 -1.56 5.27
C ASP A 45 6.53 -0.77 6.30
N ILE A 46 7.22 -0.05 7.20
CA ILE A 46 6.62 0.68 8.31
C ILE A 46 6.69 2.19 8.06
N TRP A 47 7.81 2.70 7.56
CA TRP A 47 8.08 4.12 7.44
C TRP A 47 7.98 4.63 6.00
N GLY A 48 7.21 5.70 5.82
CA GLY A 48 7.13 6.50 4.62
C GLY A 48 7.56 7.94 4.87
N LEU A 49 8.15 8.56 3.87
CA LEU A 49 8.52 9.98 3.86
C LEU A 49 8.04 10.61 2.56
N GLN A 50 7.41 11.77 2.66
CA GLN A 50 6.99 12.59 1.54
C GLN A 50 7.53 13.99 1.74
N TYR A 51 8.00 14.59 0.66
CA TYR A 51 8.48 15.96 0.69
C TYR A 51 8.10 16.66 -0.61
N GLU A 52 7.54 17.87 -0.49
CA GLU A 52 7.18 18.75 -1.59
C GLU A 52 7.86 20.11 -1.40
N ILE A 53 8.55 20.56 -2.46
CA ILE A 53 8.93 21.96 -2.62
C ILE A 53 8.21 22.47 -3.85
N ALA A 54 7.37 23.46 -3.65
CA ALA A 54 6.72 24.15 -4.74
C ALA A 54 7.14 25.62 -4.77
N ASN A 55 7.32 26.16 -5.97
CA ASN A 55 7.81 27.50 -6.22
C ASN A 55 7.03 28.15 -7.36
N ASN A 56 6.54 29.36 -7.14
CA ASN A 56 5.80 30.11 -8.15
C ASN A 56 6.64 31.25 -8.74
N THR A 57 7.94 31.03 -8.97
CA THR A 57 9.00 32.01 -9.33
C THR A 57 9.45 32.98 -8.25
N GLU A 58 8.57 33.39 -7.35
CA GLU A 58 8.89 34.41 -6.34
C GLU A 58 8.84 33.89 -4.90
N ARG A 59 8.01 32.88 -4.66
CA ARG A 59 7.69 32.37 -3.33
C ARG A 59 7.81 30.85 -3.30
N PHE A 60 8.02 30.33 -2.11
CA PHE A 60 8.15 28.89 -1.86
C PHE A 60 7.05 28.36 -0.95
N ALA A 61 6.78 27.08 -1.11
CA ALA A 61 5.97 26.28 -0.21
C ALA A 61 6.69 24.96 0.05
N HIS A 62 6.85 24.63 1.33
CA HIS A 62 7.51 23.41 1.78
C HIS A 62 6.51 22.56 2.56
N ILE A 63 6.43 21.27 2.22
CA ILE A 63 5.66 20.29 2.98
C ILE A 63 6.54 19.07 3.19
N LEU A 64 6.72 18.66 4.44
CA LEU A 64 7.41 17.44 4.83
C LEU A 64 6.44 16.56 5.61
N LYS A 65 6.22 15.32 5.18
CA LYS A 65 5.34 14.39 5.86
C LYS A 65 6.03 13.06 6.12
N ALA A 66 6.11 12.68 7.38
CA ALA A 66 6.50 11.34 7.81
C ALA A 66 5.25 10.52 8.10
N THR A 67 5.23 9.26 7.69
CA THR A 67 4.15 8.30 7.97
C THR A 67 4.73 7.04 8.59
N TYR A 68 4.10 6.59 9.66
CA TYR A 68 4.33 5.31 10.32
C TYR A 68 3.11 4.43 10.11
N ASN A 69 3.30 3.21 9.61
CA ASN A 69 2.22 2.31 9.24
C ASN A 69 2.44 0.90 9.81
N GLN A 70 1.53 0.49 10.69
CA GLN A 70 1.40 -0.87 11.18
C GLN A 70 -0.09 -1.27 11.17
N PRO A 71 -0.41 -2.58 11.13
CA PRO A 71 -1.79 -3.06 10.94
C PRO A 71 -2.85 -2.48 11.88
N LYS A 72 -2.48 -2.11 13.11
CA LYS A 72 -3.38 -1.54 14.12
C LYS A 72 -3.03 -0.11 14.52
N PHE A 73 -1.98 0.46 13.97
CA PHE A 73 -1.47 1.77 14.38
C PHE A 73 -0.85 2.46 13.17
N VAL A 74 -1.51 3.52 12.70
CA VAL A 74 -1.02 4.37 11.63
C VAL A 74 -0.92 5.79 12.18
N ALA A 75 0.23 6.42 12.04
CA ALA A 75 0.43 7.80 12.45
C ALA A 75 1.12 8.58 11.33
N SER A 76 0.83 9.86 11.20
CA SER A 76 1.61 10.75 10.35
C SER A 76 1.83 12.10 10.99
N ALA A 77 3.01 12.66 10.75
CA ALA A 77 3.37 14.02 11.13
C ALA A 77 3.74 14.78 9.86
N GLU A 78 3.01 15.84 9.58
CA GLU A 78 3.25 16.76 8.49
C GLU A 78 3.72 18.09 9.07
N PHE A 79 4.76 18.66 8.49
CA PHE A 79 5.24 20.01 8.74
C PHE A 79 5.11 20.81 7.46
N ARG A 80 4.63 22.03 7.58
CA ARG A 80 4.43 22.93 6.46
C ARG A 80 4.96 24.33 6.76
N ASP A 81 5.59 24.91 5.76
CA ASP A 81 5.99 26.31 5.72
C ASP A 81 5.63 26.85 4.35
N ILE A 82 4.50 27.54 4.27
CA ILE A 82 3.93 28.04 3.03
C ILE A 82 3.88 29.56 3.10
N ASP A 83 4.55 30.22 2.15
CA ASP A 83 4.57 31.68 2.09
C ASP A 83 3.15 32.26 1.88
N LYS A 84 2.84 33.38 2.54
CA LYS A 84 1.52 34.03 2.48
C LYS A 84 1.09 34.48 1.09
N ASN A 85 2.03 34.73 0.19
CA ASN A 85 1.77 35.15 -1.18
C ASN A 85 1.99 34.00 -2.17
N TYR A 86 2.19 32.78 -1.67
CA TYR A 86 2.31 31.61 -2.53
C TYR A 86 0.93 31.23 -3.11
N ASN A 87 0.80 31.36 -4.43
CA ASN A 87 -0.37 30.94 -5.20
C ASN A 87 0.07 29.96 -6.29
N THR A 88 -0.67 28.87 -6.48
CA THR A 88 -0.37 27.87 -7.50
C THR A 88 -1.63 27.20 -8.04
N VAL A 89 -1.55 26.70 -9.28
CA VAL A 89 -2.57 25.87 -9.95
C VAL A 89 -2.28 24.37 -9.84
N ARG A 90 -1.17 23.99 -9.19
CA ARG A 90 -0.63 22.63 -9.07
C ARG A 90 0.09 22.44 -7.74
N GLY A 91 0.16 21.20 -7.25
CA GLY A 91 0.80 20.84 -5.97
C GLY A 91 -0.22 20.61 -4.85
N SER A 92 0.23 20.07 -3.73
CA SER A 92 -0.58 19.82 -2.54
C SER A 92 -0.58 21.00 -1.55
N ALA A 93 0.29 21.99 -1.78
CA ALA A 93 0.37 23.23 -1.01
C ALA A 93 -0.79 24.21 -1.28
N SER A 94 -2.03 23.81 -0.97
CA SER A 94 -3.23 24.65 -1.09
C SER A 94 -3.48 25.55 0.11
N ARG A 95 -2.69 25.41 1.19
CA ARG A 95 -2.86 26.13 2.46
C ARG A 95 -1.94 27.34 2.55
N GLN A 96 -2.18 28.30 1.65
CA GLN A 96 -1.40 29.52 1.55
C GLN A 96 -1.20 30.20 2.92
N GLY A 97 0.02 30.66 3.20
CA GLY A 97 0.35 31.40 4.42
C GLY A 97 0.27 30.60 5.73
N GLU A 98 0.07 29.28 5.68
CA GLU A 98 0.10 28.46 6.89
C GLU A 98 1.51 27.95 7.18
N GLN A 99 1.94 28.15 8.43
CA GLN A 99 3.19 27.61 8.97
C GLN A 99 2.87 26.78 10.20
N GLY A 100 3.20 25.49 10.22
CA GLY A 100 2.84 24.64 11.35
C GLY A 100 2.94 23.15 11.08
N GLY A 101 2.23 22.37 11.90
CA GLY A 101 2.22 20.92 11.85
C GLY A 101 0.82 20.32 11.88
N LEU A 102 0.65 19.17 11.24
CA LEU A 102 -0.55 18.34 11.30
C LEU A 102 -0.13 16.92 11.73
N PHE A 103 -0.74 16.45 12.81
CA PHE A 103 -0.50 15.13 13.38
C PHE A 103 -1.78 14.31 13.30
N ASP A 104 -1.75 13.23 12.52
CA ASP A 104 -2.86 12.30 12.39
C ASP A 104 -2.49 10.96 13.02
N LEU A 105 -3.46 10.34 13.69
CA LEU A 105 -3.35 9.03 14.32
C LEU A 105 -4.61 8.21 14.02
N SER A 106 -4.43 6.97 13.61
CA SER A 106 -5.45 5.94 13.52
C SER A 106 -4.97 4.72 14.31
N TYR A 107 -5.67 4.39 15.40
CA TYR A 107 -5.28 3.34 16.32
C TYR A 107 -6.45 2.39 16.61
N SER A 108 -6.20 1.09 16.44
CA SER A 108 -7.17 0.02 16.70
C SER A 108 -6.60 -0.98 17.70
N PRO A 109 -6.62 -0.66 19.02
CA PRO A 109 -6.04 -1.53 20.06
C PRO A 109 -6.66 -2.94 20.04
N THR A 110 -7.94 -3.02 19.72
CA THR A 110 -8.71 -4.26 19.57
C THR A 110 -9.46 -4.25 18.24
N GLU A 111 -10.07 -5.37 17.86
CA GLU A 111 -10.92 -5.43 16.67
C GLU A 111 -12.23 -4.64 16.84
N LYS A 112 -12.62 -4.34 18.08
CA LYS A 112 -13.87 -3.67 18.44
C LYS A 112 -13.71 -2.17 18.64
N LEU A 113 -12.49 -1.66 18.87
CA LEU A 113 -12.24 -0.26 19.19
C LEU A 113 -11.34 0.36 18.12
N GLY A 114 -11.84 1.39 17.44
CA GLY A 114 -11.07 2.26 16.56
C GLY A 114 -11.02 3.68 17.09
N ILE A 115 -9.85 4.30 17.07
CA ILE A 115 -9.60 5.66 17.54
C ILE A 115 -8.93 6.44 16.42
N ASN A 116 -9.46 7.61 16.11
CA ASN A 116 -8.88 8.54 15.15
C ASN A 116 -8.64 9.88 15.83
N SER A 117 -7.44 10.44 15.68
CA SER A 117 -7.08 11.76 16.18
C SER A 117 -6.38 12.56 15.10
N SER A 118 -6.65 13.86 15.03
CA SER A 118 -6.07 14.81 14.11
C SER A 118 -5.82 16.11 14.89
N VAL A 119 -4.57 16.52 15.01
CA VAL A 119 -4.15 17.74 15.72
C VAL A 119 -3.39 18.62 14.75
N ASN A 120 -3.94 19.78 14.45
CA ASN A 120 -3.36 20.76 13.55
C ASN A 120 -2.99 22.01 14.34
N VAL A 121 -1.70 22.33 14.42
CA VAL A 121 -1.21 23.53 15.10
C VAL A 121 -0.48 24.39 14.09
N TYR A 122 -0.94 25.62 13.89
CA TYR A 122 -0.41 26.46 12.81
C TYR A 122 -0.59 27.95 13.06
N ARG A 123 0.34 28.73 12.52
CA ARG A 123 0.24 30.17 12.36
C ARG A 123 -0.41 30.48 11.01
N ASP A 124 -1.35 31.42 11.00
CA ASP A 124 -1.89 32.02 9.78
C ASP A 124 -1.17 33.34 9.52
N THR A 125 -0.50 33.46 8.37
CA THR A 125 0.25 34.67 7.99
C THR A 125 -0.46 35.54 6.96
N ILE A 126 -1.61 35.09 6.43
CA ILE A 126 -2.46 35.90 5.53
C ILE A 126 -3.26 36.90 6.36
N ASN A 127 -3.99 36.37 7.34
CA ASN A 127 -4.87 37.16 8.21
C ASN A 127 -4.53 36.91 9.68
N PRO A 128 -3.33 37.30 10.13
CA PRO A 128 -2.91 37.10 11.51
C PRO A 128 -3.72 37.94 12.50
N ALA A 129 -3.79 37.49 13.74
CA ALA A 129 -4.38 38.26 14.84
C ALA A 129 -3.69 39.63 14.99
N LEU A 130 -4.49 40.70 15.14
CA LEU A 130 -3.98 42.08 15.18
C LEU A 130 -3.16 42.37 16.44
N ASP A 131 -3.44 41.67 17.54
CA ASP A 131 -2.77 41.84 18.83
C ASP A 131 -1.52 40.96 18.98
N ASN A 132 -1.43 39.86 18.23
CA ASN A 132 -0.24 39.01 18.16
C ASN A 132 -0.21 38.24 16.84
N ASP A 133 0.63 38.70 15.92
CA ASP A 133 0.73 38.14 14.58
C ASP A 133 1.47 36.79 14.51
N THR A 134 2.08 36.34 15.61
CA THR A 134 2.75 35.04 15.76
C THR A 134 1.92 33.98 16.46
N ARG A 135 0.72 34.33 16.92
CA ARG A 135 -0.11 33.41 17.70
C ARG A 135 -0.52 32.19 16.87
N LEU A 136 -0.47 31.02 17.51
CA LEU A 136 -0.85 29.76 16.90
C LEU A 136 -2.38 29.54 17.00
N ASN A 137 -2.91 28.88 15.98
CA ASN A 137 -4.22 28.27 15.94
C ASN A 137 -4.08 26.77 16.24
N GLU A 138 -5.12 26.19 16.85
CA GLU A 138 -5.15 24.78 17.23
C GLU A 138 -6.49 24.17 16.80
N ASP A 139 -6.46 23.23 15.88
CA ASP A 139 -7.64 22.44 15.52
C ASP A 139 -7.41 20.98 15.94
N VAL A 140 -8.33 20.44 16.74
CA VAL A 140 -8.30 19.06 17.22
C VAL A 140 -9.56 18.34 16.80
N ARG A 141 -9.42 17.17 16.20
CA ARG A 141 -10.53 16.25 15.94
C ARG A 141 -10.15 14.89 16.52
N TRP A 142 -10.96 14.38 17.42
CA TRP A 142 -10.78 13.09 18.04
C TRP A 142 -12.09 12.31 17.99
N ASN A 143 -12.01 11.04 17.62
CA ASN A 143 -13.18 10.15 17.57
C ASN A 143 -12.76 8.76 18.06
N ALA A 144 -13.66 8.10 18.78
CA ALA A 144 -13.53 6.69 19.14
C ALA A 144 -14.83 5.95 18.81
N ASN A 145 -14.71 4.82 18.13
CA ASN A 145 -15.83 3.95 17.77
C ASN A 145 -15.64 2.59 18.44
N TYR A 146 -16.61 2.17 19.24
CA TYR A 146 -16.59 0.90 19.94
C TYR A 146 -17.77 0.01 19.52
N GLN A 147 -17.46 -1.14 18.92
CA GLN A 147 -18.44 -2.16 18.58
C GLN A 147 -18.70 -3.05 19.81
N ALA A 148 -19.80 -2.79 20.52
CA ALA A 148 -20.17 -3.58 21.68
C ALA A 148 -20.57 -5.02 21.28
N ASP A 149 -21.36 -5.13 20.22
CA ASP A 149 -21.87 -6.37 19.64
C ASP A 149 -22.02 -6.23 18.11
N PRO A 150 -22.35 -7.30 17.34
CA PRO A 150 -22.44 -7.23 15.88
C PRO A 150 -23.45 -6.22 15.31
N VAL A 151 -24.37 -5.70 16.13
CA VAL A 151 -25.44 -4.78 15.71
C VAL A 151 -25.42 -3.44 16.45
N THR A 152 -24.56 -3.25 17.46
CA THR A 152 -24.50 -2.03 18.29
C THR A 152 -23.10 -1.41 18.27
N TYR A 153 -23.04 -0.12 17.94
CA TYR A 153 -21.84 0.70 17.95
C TYR A 153 -22.04 1.92 18.83
N TYR A 154 -21.05 2.23 19.65
CA TYR A 154 -20.95 3.49 20.38
C TYR A 154 -19.89 4.36 19.74
N SER A 155 -20.15 5.67 19.69
CA SER A 155 -19.19 6.66 19.22
C SER A 155 -18.99 7.74 20.28
N LEU A 156 -17.75 8.17 20.42
CA LEU A 156 -17.37 9.37 21.16
C LEU A 156 -16.63 10.28 20.20
N SER A 157 -16.88 11.59 20.29
CA SER A 157 -16.23 12.58 19.43
C SER A 157 -15.89 13.84 20.22
N TYR A 158 -14.80 14.47 19.84
CA TYR A 158 -14.41 15.79 20.30
C TYR A 158 -13.83 16.57 19.13
N ASN A 159 -14.34 17.77 18.91
CA ASN A 159 -13.86 18.71 17.91
C ASN A 159 -13.56 20.04 18.59
N LEU A 160 -12.38 20.59 18.34
CA LEU A 160 -11.97 21.93 18.73
C LEU A 160 -11.48 22.63 17.47
N SER A 161 -11.98 23.82 17.22
CA SER A 161 -11.34 24.78 16.32
C SER A 161 -11.04 26.05 17.09
N ASN A 162 -9.77 26.25 17.43
CA ASN A 162 -9.28 27.35 18.24
C ASN A 162 -8.45 28.28 17.34
N GLN A 163 -9.14 29.21 16.68
CA GLN A 163 -8.56 30.10 15.66
C GLN A 163 -8.20 31.47 16.24
N LEU A 164 -7.47 31.49 17.35
CA LEU A 164 -7.12 32.74 18.06
C LEU A 164 -6.00 33.53 17.39
N GLY A 165 -5.20 32.88 16.55
CA GLY A 165 -4.14 33.49 15.75
C GLY A 165 -4.61 34.17 14.47
N ARG A 166 -5.93 34.25 14.24
CA ARG A 166 -6.53 34.95 13.09
C ARG A 166 -7.09 36.31 13.45
N VAL A 167 -7.32 37.18 12.45
CA VAL A 167 -8.00 38.48 12.63
C VAL A 167 -9.37 38.30 13.30
N SER A 168 -10.16 37.32 12.83
CA SER A 168 -11.42 36.95 13.47
C SER A 168 -11.20 35.82 14.45
N GLN A 169 -10.91 36.19 15.71
CA GLN A 169 -10.61 35.26 16.78
C GLN A 169 -11.87 34.52 17.23
N VAL A 170 -11.90 33.22 17.00
CA VAL A 170 -13.03 32.36 17.38
C VAL A 170 -12.53 31.06 17.97
N ARG A 171 -13.28 30.54 18.95
CA ARG A 171 -13.13 29.20 19.47
C ARG A 171 -14.47 28.49 19.39
N TYR A 172 -14.49 27.39 18.65
CA TYR A 172 -15.60 26.45 18.61
C TYR A 172 -15.15 25.13 19.22
N GLN A 173 -15.97 24.55 20.08
CA GLN A 173 -15.75 23.20 20.59
C GLN A 173 -17.05 22.40 20.58
N SER A 174 -16.92 21.10 20.35
CA SER A 174 -18.04 20.17 20.41
C SER A 174 -17.60 18.81 20.92
N SER A 175 -18.21 18.35 22.01
CA SER A 175 -18.12 16.97 22.47
C SER A 175 -19.39 16.23 22.12
N GLY A 176 -19.28 14.97 21.73
CA GLY A 176 -20.42 14.18 21.34
C GLY A 176 -20.33 12.72 21.75
N ILE A 177 -21.49 12.14 22.03
CA ILE A 177 -21.68 10.71 22.27
C ILE A 177 -22.81 10.22 21.36
N GLY A 178 -22.62 9.06 20.76
CA GLY A 178 -23.59 8.46 19.86
C GLY A 178 -23.72 6.96 20.06
N VAL A 179 -24.90 6.45 19.73
CA VAL A 179 -25.17 5.02 19.62
C VAL A 179 -25.85 4.76 18.28
N THR A 180 -25.36 3.77 17.56
CA THR A 180 -26.02 3.20 16.38
C THR A 180 -26.37 1.76 16.69
N ARG A 181 -27.62 1.38 16.48
CA ARG A 181 -28.08 0.01 16.69
C ARG A 181 -28.95 -0.47 15.56
N LYS A 182 -28.74 -1.71 15.15
CA LYS A 182 -29.60 -2.42 14.20
C LYS A 182 -30.57 -3.33 14.95
N PHE A 183 -31.86 -3.07 14.80
CA PHE A 183 -32.93 -3.90 15.35
C PHE A 183 -33.44 -4.87 14.29
N ARG A 184 -33.59 -6.13 14.68
CA ARG A 184 -34.20 -7.18 13.85
C ARG A 184 -35.61 -7.42 14.36
N LEU A 185 -36.60 -6.89 13.64
CA LEU A 185 -38.02 -7.20 13.84
C LEU A 185 -38.52 -7.97 12.62
N LEU A 186 -39.57 -7.50 11.94
CA LEU A 186 -40.00 -8.00 10.63
C LEU A 186 -38.97 -7.69 9.53
N ARG A 187 -38.17 -6.65 9.73
CA ARG A 187 -37.10 -6.19 8.83
C ARG A 187 -35.94 -5.67 9.67
N ASP A 188 -34.81 -5.52 9.00
CA ASP A 188 -33.63 -4.85 9.52
C ASP A 188 -33.87 -3.34 9.60
N ILE A 189 -33.94 -2.81 10.83
CA ILE A 189 -34.10 -1.38 11.10
C ILE A 189 -32.80 -0.84 11.68
N ASN A 190 -32.12 0.00 10.92
CA ASN A 190 -30.95 0.73 11.41
C ASN A 190 -31.44 1.97 12.15
N THR A 191 -30.89 2.22 13.33
CA THR A 191 -31.24 3.37 14.16
C THR A 191 -29.97 4.04 14.66
N TYR A 192 -30.05 5.34 14.90
CA TYR A 192 -28.99 6.08 15.57
C TYR A 192 -29.57 7.11 16.53
N ALA A 193 -28.81 7.44 17.56
CA ALA A 193 -29.07 8.57 18.45
C ALA A 193 -27.71 9.18 18.85
N ASN A 194 -27.56 10.49 18.68
CA ASN A 194 -26.37 11.23 19.02
C ASN A 194 -26.74 12.45 19.86
N TYR A 195 -25.90 12.75 20.83
CA TYR A 195 -25.93 13.98 21.60
C TYR A 195 -24.62 14.72 21.39
N TYR A 196 -24.69 16.03 21.22
CA TYR A 196 -23.55 16.92 21.13
C TYR A 196 -23.74 18.10 22.07
N HIS A 197 -22.73 18.41 22.87
CA HIS A 197 -22.60 19.70 23.53
C HIS A 197 -21.69 20.57 22.67
N GLN A 198 -22.15 21.75 22.27
CA GLN A 198 -21.43 22.66 21.38
C GLN A 198 -21.33 24.03 22.02
N GLU A 199 -20.15 24.63 21.93
CA GLU A 199 -19.89 25.98 22.44
C GLU A 199 -19.12 26.76 21.38
N ASN A 200 -19.61 27.95 21.08
CA ASN A 200 -18.93 28.90 20.24
C ASN A 200 -18.66 30.19 21.01
N LYS A 201 -17.42 30.67 20.91
CA LYS A 201 -16.98 31.92 21.48
C LYS A 201 -16.20 32.72 20.44
N SER A 202 -16.77 33.82 20.01
CA SER A 202 -16.18 34.80 19.11
C SER A 202 -15.66 35.99 19.93
N PHE A 203 -14.35 36.16 19.96
CA PHE A 203 -13.70 37.26 20.68
C PHE A 203 -13.80 38.58 19.90
N SER A 204 -14.02 38.51 18.58
CA SER A 204 -14.25 39.68 17.72
C SER A 204 -15.71 40.12 17.65
N SER A 205 -16.66 39.20 17.88
CA SER A 205 -18.10 39.47 17.85
C SER A 205 -18.83 38.67 18.92
N PRO A 206 -18.88 39.16 20.18
CA PRO A 206 -19.55 38.48 21.28
C PRO A 206 -21.04 38.21 21.03
N LEU A 207 -21.67 38.98 20.14
CA LEU A 207 -23.03 38.75 19.65
C LEU A 207 -23.23 37.39 18.98
N SER A 208 -22.15 36.69 18.61
CA SER A 208 -22.18 35.38 17.97
C SER A 208 -21.89 34.22 18.94
N ASP A 209 -21.74 34.50 20.23
CA ASP A 209 -21.47 33.49 21.25
C ASP A 209 -22.73 32.68 21.55
N TYR A 210 -22.60 31.35 21.56
CA TYR A 210 -23.72 30.47 21.87
C TYR A 210 -23.27 29.18 22.54
N ILE A 211 -24.22 28.55 23.22
CA ILE A 211 -24.17 27.14 23.62
C ILE A 211 -25.30 26.42 22.90
N ASN A 212 -25.02 25.22 22.40
CA ASN A 212 -26.03 24.37 21.81
C ASN A 212 -25.88 22.94 22.29
N ASP A 213 -26.90 22.44 22.97
CA ASP A 213 -27.06 21.02 23.22
C ASP A 213 -27.93 20.44 22.10
N LYS A 214 -27.33 19.60 21.25
CA LYS A 214 -27.98 19.02 20.08
C LYS A 214 -28.22 17.53 20.29
N PHE A 215 -29.46 17.09 20.13
CA PHE A 215 -29.82 15.69 20.06
C PHE A 215 -30.34 15.34 18.66
N THR A 216 -29.75 14.34 18.02
CA THR A 216 -30.18 13.84 16.70
C THR A 216 -30.51 12.37 16.80
N ALA A 217 -31.65 11.94 16.30
CA ALA A 217 -32.00 10.53 16.23
C ALA A 217 -32.67 10.21 14.90
N GLY A 218 -32.49 8.98 14.42
CA GLY A 218 -33.11 8.57 13.19
C GLY A 218 -33.22 7.06 13.05
N LEU A 219 -33.99 6.65 12.05
CA LEU A 219 -34.18 5.27 11.66
C LEU A 219 -34.19 5.14 10.14
N ARG A 220 -33.79 3.96 9.67
CA ARG A 220 -33.78 3.60 8.26
C ARG A 220 -34.00 2.10 8.08
N PHE A 221 -34.95 1.72 7.23
CA PHE A 221 -35.23 0.31 6.96
C PHE A 221 -35.68 0.10 5.50
N GLY A 222 -35.47 -1.12 5.01
CA GLY A 222 -35.91 -1.52 3.68
C GLY A 222 -37.42 -1.65 3.60
N ILE A 223 -38.03 -1.10 2.55
CA ILE A 223 -39.44 -1.29 2.22
C ILE A 223 -39.60 -2.53 1.33
N ILE A 224 -38.95 -2.53 0.16
CA ILE A 224 -38.97 -3.61 -0.83
C ILE A 224 -37.77 -3.46 -1.78
N GLY A 225 -37.07 -4.56 -2.09
CA GLY A 225 -35.84 -4.50 -2.88
C GLY A 225 -34.85 -3.49 -2.30
N ASP A 226 -34.35 -2.59 -3.15
CA ASP A 226 -33.44 -1.50 -2.77
C ASP A 226 -34.17 -0.18 -2.43
N LEU A 227 -35.49 -0.23 -2.17
CA LEU A 227 -36.28 0.90 -1.69
C LEU A 227 -36.22 0.97 -0.17
N TYR A 228 -35.87 2.12 0.38
CA TYR A 228 -35.72 2.36 1.81
C TYR A 228 -36.59 3.54 2.26
N TYR A 229 -37.12 3.44 3.47
CA TYR A 229 -37.70 4.57 4.19
C TYR A 229 -36.70 5.03 5.24
N TYR A 230 -36.64 6.34 5.47
CA TYR A 230 -35.89 6.92 6.59
C TYR A 230 -36.69 8.03 7.28
N PHE A 231 -36.36 8.24 8.55
CA PHE A 231 -36.87 9.34 9.35
C PHE A 231 -35.75 9.82 10.28
N ASN A 232 -35.52 11.12 10.34
CA ASN A 232 -34.54 11.78 11.18
C ASN A 232 -35.21 12.90 11.97
N LYS A 233 -34.77 13.11 13.21
CA LYS A 233 -35.22 14.18 14.10
C LYS A 233 -34.01 14.85 14.72
N ASP A 234 -33.96 16.17 14.60
CA ASP A 234 -32.99 17.02 15.27
C ASP A 234 -33.73 17.89 16.31
N LEU A 235 -33.20 17.91 17.53
CA LEU A 235 -33.63 18.75 18.64
C LEU A 235 -32.42 19.55 19.11
N ASN A 236 -32.58 20.85 19.29
CA ASN A 236 -31.53 21.72 19.82
C ASN A 236 -32.08 22.47 21.02
N TRP A 237 -31.27 22.60 22.07
CA TRP A 237 -31.45 23.55 23.16
C TRP A 237 -30.38 24.61 22.99
N PHE A 238 -30.78 25.75 22.42
CA PHE A 238 -29.88 26.79 21.97
C PHE A 238 -29.94 27.99 22.91
N GLU A 239 -28.78 28.39 23.43
CA GLU A 239 -28.60 29.56 24.28
C GLU A 239 -27.67 30.56 23.60
N GLU A 240 -28.19 31.75 23.32
CA GLU A 240 -27.40 32.90 22.86
C GLU A 240 -26.77 33.58 24.08
N ARG A 241 -25.44 33.54 24.21
CA ARG A 241 -24.76 34.00 25.44
C ARG A 241 -24.79 35.50 25.62
N PHE A 242 -24.87 36.27 24.53
CA PHE A 242 -24.81 37.73 24.62
C PHE A 242 -26.10 38.32 25.21
N ASN A 243 -27.26 37.85 24.77
CA ASN A 243 -28.57 38.35 25.20
C ASN A 243 -29.28 37.42 26.19
N GLY A 244 -28.78 36.20 26.41
CA GLY A 244 -29.39 35.20 27.28
C GLY A 244 -30.66 34.57 26.70
N ASN A 245 -30.89 34.68 25.39
CA ASN A 245 -32.07 34.10 24.77
C ASN A 245 -31.95 32.58 24.67
N HIS A 246 -33.00 31.89 25.12
CA HIS A 246 -33.11 30.44 24.99
C HIS A 246 -34.16 30.10 23.93
N THR A 247 -33.76 29.30 22.95
CA THR A 247 -34.65 28.79 21.90
C THR A 247 -34.50 27.28 21.78
N MET A 248 -35.52 26.62 21.22
CA MET A 248 -35.51 25.18 21.00
C MET A 248 -35.82 24.83 19.54
N PRO A 249 -34.94 25.22 18.60
CA PRO A 249 -35.14 24.93 17.19
C PRO A 249 -35.06 23.42 16.96
N HIS A 250 -35.99 22.89 16.18
CA HIS A 250 -36.04 21.47 15.89
C HIS A 250 -36.46 21.22 14.45
N ALA A 251 -35.97 20.13 13.88
CA ALA A 251 -36.32 19.73 12.54
C ALA A 251 -36.66 18.25 12.51
N TYR A 252 -37.56 17.83 11.66
CA TYR A 252 -37.63 16.43 11.24
C TYR A 252 -37.55 16.33 9.73
N GLU A 253 -36.95 15.23 9.28
CA GLU A 253 -36.82 14.93 7.87
C GLU A 253 -37.22 13.47 7.66
N THR A 254 -38.10 13.25 6.70
CA THR A 254 -38.55 11.91 6.33
C THR A 254 -38.53 11.74 4.84
N GLY A 255 -38.31 10.53 4.39
CA GLY A 255 -38.25 10.28 2.96
C GLY A 255 -38.18 8.83 2.58
N VAL A 256 -38.25 8.65 1.27
CA VAL A 256 -38.04 7.36 0.61
C VAL A 256 -36.87 7.53 -0.34
N GLU A 257 -35.98 6.57 -0.34
CA GLU A 257 -34.84 6.54 -1.25
C GLU A 257 -34.70 5.16 -1.90
N TRP A 258 -34.34 5.16 -3.17
CA TRP A 258 -34.03 3.96 -3.94
C TRP A 258 -32.73 4.19 -4.69
N TYR A 259 -31.83 3.22 -4.63
CA TYR A 259 -30.62 3.23 -5.44
C TYR A 259 -30.34 1.80 -5.88
N GLY A 260 -30.09 1.61 -7.17
CA GLY A 260 -29.84 0.27 -7.67
C GLY A 260 -29.84 0.17 -9.19
N SER A 261 -29.65 -1.06 -9.67
CA SER A 261 -29.79 -1.37 -11.09
C SER A 261 -31.25 -1.55 -11.48
N LEU A 262 -31.66 -1.01 -12.63
CA LEU A 262 -32.98 -1.17 -13.22
C LEU A 262 -33.11 -2.56 -13.88
N GLY A 263 -33.23 -3.59 -13.06
CA GLY A 263 -33.34 -5.00 -13.49
C GLY A 263 -32.04 -5.78 -13.34
N LYS A 264 -32.14 -7.11 -13.36
CA LYS A 264 -30.97 -8.01 -13.24
C LYS A 264 -30.09 -7.89 -14.49
N ALA A 265 -28.79 -7.63 -14.30
CA ALA A 265 -27.80 -7.43 -15.36
C ALA A 265 -28.10 -6.24 -16.32
N SER A 266 -28.93 -5.30 -15.88
CA SER A 266 -29.18 -4.07 -16.65
C SER A 266 -27.98 -3.13 -16.57
N PRO A 267 -27.57 -2.51 -17.69
CA PRO A 267 -26.57 -1.45 -17.69
C PRO A 267 -27.12 -0.14 -17.12
N PHE A 268 -28.42 -0.07 -16.80
CA PHE A 268 -29.04 1.11 -16.23
C PHE A 268 -29.03 1.07 -14.71
N TYR A 269 -28.56 2.15 -14.12
CA TYR A 269 -28.55 2.41 -12.69
C TYR A 269 -29.36 3.67 -12.43
N GLY A 270 -30.02 3.74 -11.30
CA GLY A 270 -30.64 4.98 -10.89
C GLY A 270 -30.58 5.21 -9.40
N ASN A 271 -30.90 6.45 -9.04
CA ASN A 271 -30.99 6.93 -7.69
C ASN A 271 -32.19 7.88 -7.61
N PHE A 272 -33.18 7.50 -6.82
CA PHE A 272 -34.38 8.31 -6.57
C PHE A 272 -34.45 8.61 -5.08
N ARG A 273 -34.68 9.87 -4.74
CA ARG A 273 -34.97 10.29 -3.37
C ARG A 273 -36.15 11.25 -3.38
N PHE A 274 -37.08 10.98 -2.49
CA PHE A 274 -38.13 11.90 -2.12
C PHE A 274 -37.95 12.22 -0.63
N SER A 275 -37.90 13.48 -0.27
CA SER A 275 -37.81 13.90 1.12
C SER A 275 -38.72 15.07 1.44
N TYR A 276 -39.17 15.09 2.68
CA TYR A 276 -39.91 16.18 3.30
C TYR A 276 -39.15 16.58 4.56
N ARG A 277 -38.93 17.87 4.72
CA ARG A 277 -38.29 18.46 5.90
C ARG A 277 -39.13 19.62 6.41
N ASP A 278 -39.19 19.70 7.72
CA ASP A 278 -39.99 20.65 8.48
C ASP A 278 -39.14 21.16 9.66
N GLU A 279 -38.90 22.46 9.70
CA GLU A 279 -38.02 23.19 10.60
C GLU A 279 -38.78 24.21 11.45
N GLU A 280 -38.93 23.89 12.72
CA GLU A 280 -39.77 24.61 13.67
C GLU A 280 -38.93 25.44 14.66
N LYS A 281 -39.46 26.59 15.07
CA LYS A 281 -38.87 27.48 16.10
C LYS A 281 -37.45 27.98 15.77
N THR A 282 -37.20 28.26 14.51
CA THR A 282 -35.91 28.67 13.92
C THR A 282 -35.67 30.19 13.92
N VAL A 283 -36.18 30.88 14.92
CA VAL A 283 -36.23 32.36 14.97
C VAL A 283 -34.88 33.05 15.25
N SER A 284 -33.85 32.30 15.63
CA SER A 284 -32.52 32.84 15.93
C SER A 284 -31.68 33.04 14.66
N ASN A 285 -31.07 34.21 14.51
CA ASN A 285 -30.09 34.49 13.44
C ASN A 285 -28.77 33.70 13.60
N LEU A 286 -28.50 33.16 14.78
CA LEU A 286 -27.36 32.27 15.06
C LEU A 286 -27.77 30.79 15.01
N GLY A 287 -29.05 30.52 14.77
CA GLY A 287 -29.59 29.17 14.68
C GLY A 287 -28.98 28.40 13.50
N PHE A 288 -28.88 27.08 13.66
CA PHE A 288 -28.30 26.17 12.66
C PHE A 288 -29.28 25.73 11.57
N PHE A 289 -30.53 26.19 11.65
CA PHE A 289 -31.60 25.86 10.73
C PHE A 289 -31.95 27.10 9.92
N ALA A 290 -32.29 26.89 8.65
CA ALA A 290 -32.63 27.98 7.76
C ALA A 290 -34.04 28.53 8.03
N GLY A 291 -34.85 27.79 8.80
CA GLY A 291 -36.28 28.06 8.95
C GLY A 291 -37.03 27.83 7.65
N GLU A 292 -36.52 26.86 6.89
CA GLU A 292 -37.01 26.45 5.60
C GLU A 292 -37.59 25.05 5.72
N ASP A 293 -38.87 24.96 5.47
CA ASP A 293 -39.49 23.69 5.19
C ASP A 293 -39.43 23.42 3.70
N TYR A 294 -39.30 22.16 3.33
CA TYR A 294 -39.29 21.81 1.93
C TYR A 294 -39.70 20.39 1.65
N ILE A 295 -40.14 20.21 0.41
CA ILE A 295 -40.23 18.93 -0.25
C ILE A 295 -39.16 18.90 -1.34
N GLU A 296 -38.39 17.82 -1.38
CA GLU A 296 -37.31 17.62 -2.33
C GLU A 296 -37.45 16.29 -3.07
N ASN A 297 -37.22 16.36 -4.37
CA ASN A 297 -37.13 15.21 -5.25
C ASN A 297 -35.75 15.22 -5.90
N TYR A 298 -35.05 14.11 -5.85
CA TYR A 298 -33.85 13.83 -6.63
C TYR A 298 -34.09 12.60 -7.48
N ALA A 299 -33.72 12.68 -8.75
CA ALA A 299 -33.77 11.55 -9.67
C ALA A 299 -32.51 11.54 -10.52
N GLU A 300 -31.86 10.40 -10.60
CA GLU A 300 -30.70 10.16 -11.46
C GLU A 300 -30.90 8.86 -12.23
N LEU A 301 -30.51 8.89 -13.50
CA LEU A 301 -30.40 7.72 -14.36
C LEU A 301 -29.01 7.72 -15.00
N ALA A 302 -28.30 6.61 -14.85
CA ALA A 302 -26.99 6.38 -15.43
C ALA A 302 -27.00 5.12 -16.29
N TYR A 303 -26.43 5.21 -17.50
CA TYR A 303 -26.17 4.09 -18.40
C TYR A 303 -24.68 3.74 -18.35
N ARG A 304 -24.38 2.53 -17.87
CA ARG A 304 -23.05 1.99 -17.63
C ARG A 304 -22.94 0.58 -18.23
N PRO A 305 -22.74 0.44 -19.55
CA PRO A 305 -22.64 -0.88 -20.18
C PRO A 305 -21.33 -1.61 -19.90
N ASN A 306 -20.29 -0.89 -19.46
CA ASN A 306 -19.01 -1.45 -19.01
C ASN A 306 -18.33 -0.47 -18.03
N SER A 307 -17.14 -0.84 -17.51
CA SER A 307 -16.36 0.00 -16.57
C SER A 307 -15.90 1.32 -17.17
N ASP A 308 -15.75 1.36 -18.49
CA ASP A 308 -15.03 2.39 -19.24
C ASP A 308 -15.98 3.49 -19.70
N MET A 309 -17.28 3.20 -19.77
CA MET A 309 -18.29 4.12 -20.24
C MET A 309 -19.40 4.36 -19.21
N GLU A 310 -19.74 5.62 -19.03
CA GLU A 310 -20.88 6.07 -18.25
C GLU A 310 -21.49 7.30 -18.91
N ILE A 311 -22.82 7.31 -19.05
CA ILE A 311 -23.59 8.50 -19.37
C ILE A 311 -24.62 8.66 -18.27
N PHE A 312 -24.74 9.84 -17.69
CA PHE A 312 -25.72 10.08 -16.63
C PHE A 312 -26.45 11.40 -16.83
N GLY A 313 -27.67 11.43 -16.28
CA GLY A 313 -28.46 12.64 -16.09
C GLY A 313 -29.09 12.59 -14.71
N SER A 314 -29.07 13.73 -14.01
CA SER A 314 -29.79 13.90 -12.77
C SER A 314 -30.57 15.21 -12.73
N CYS A 315 -31.67 15.18 -12.00
CA CYS A 315 -32.46 16.36 -11.67
C CYS A 315 -32.76 16.39 -10.18
N ARG A 316 -32.81 17.61 -9.64
CA ARG A 316 -33.24 17.90 -8.28
C ARG A 316 -34.29 19.00 -8.35
N PHE A 317 -35.45 18.75 -7.77
CA PHE A 317 -36.49 19.75 -7.58
C PHE A 317 -36.73 19.92 -6.10
N ARG A 318 -36.68 21.17 -5.62
CA ARG A 318 -36.95 21.50 -4.22
C ARG A 318 -37.96 22.64 -4.19
N ASN A 319 -39.08 22.42 -3.52
CA ASN A 319 -40.06 23.46 -3.27
C ASN A 319 -39.98 23.84 -1.80
N ILE A 320 -39.65 25.10 -1.54
CA ILE A 320 -39.30 25.62 -0.23
C ILE A 320 -40.39 26.60 0.21
N TRP A 321 -40.96 26.34 1.39
CA TRP A 321 -41.78 27.31 2.09
C TRP A 321 -41.07 27.77 3.36
N ALA A 322 -41.18 29.06 3.63
CA ALA A 322 -40.52 29.70 4.74
C ALA A 322 -41.52 29.91 5.88
N GLU A 323 -41.18 29.44 7.07
CA GLU A 323 -41.79 29.90 8.33
C GLU A 323 -41.08 31.15 8.84
N ASN A 324 -39.79 31.28 8.57
CA ASN A 324 -39.01 32.47 8.89
C ASN A 324 -39.43 33.64 7.99
N PRO A 325 -39.85 34.81 8.53
CA PRO A 325 -40.22 35.98 7.75
C PRO A 325 -39.12 36.50 6.81
N ASN A 326 -37.85 36.18 7.12
CA ASN A 326 -36.69 36.59 6.34
C ASN A 326 -36.33 35.59 5.23
N ALA A 327 -36.96 34.41 5.18
CA ALA A 327 -36.73 33.43 4.13
C ALA A 327 -37.78 33.58 3.01
N SER A 328 -37.33 33.59 1.76
CA SER A 328 -38.20 33.70 0.60
C SER A 328 -38.69 32.34 0.13
N LYS A 329 -40.01 32.19 -0.04
CA LYS A 329 -40.61 31.04 -0.74
C LYS A 329 -40.07 30.95 -2.15
N ARG A 330 -39.61 29.78 -2.57
CA ARG A 330 -39.03 29.57 -3.90
C ARG A 330 -39.07 28.12 -4.32
N MET A 331 -38.90 27.91 -5.63
CA MET A 331 -38.68 26.60 -6.22
C MET A 331 -37.30 26.58 -6.86
N GLU A 332 -36.50 25.59 -6.49
CA GLU A 332 -35.17 25.34 -7.05
C GLU A 332 -35.24 24.12 -7.96
N ALA A 333 -34.60 24.22 -9.12
CA ALA A 333 -34.46 23.10 -10.06
C ALA A 333 -33.02 23.05 -10.57
N ASN A 334 -32.35 21.92 -10.32
CA ASN A 334 -31.00 21.67 -10.80
C ASN A 334 -31.02 20.50 -11.79
N PHE A 335 -30.33 20.65 -12.91
CA PHE A 335 -30.17 19.62 -13.92
C PHE A 335 -28.69 19.41 -14.20
N ASN A 336 -28.23 18.18 -14.08
CA ASN A 336 -26.86 17.82 -14.37
C ASN A 336 -26.84 16.69 -15.40
N THR A 337 -25.91 16.74 -16.33
CA THR A 337 -25.63 15.63 -17.23
C THR A 337 -24.13 15.53 -17.44
N GLY A 338 -23.65 14.32 -17.66
CA GLY A 338 -22.24 14.08 -17.90
C GLY A 338 -22.00 12.76 -18.60
N MET A 339 -20.80 12.63 -19.16
CA MET A 339 -20.32 11.39 -19.74
C MET A 339 -18.88 11.14 -19.32
N ARG A 340 -18.55 9.86 -19.09
CA ARG A 340 -17.19 9.35 -18.95
C ARG A 340 -16.98 8.29 -20.01
N TYR A 341 -15.87 8.38 -20.72
CA TYR A 341 -15.48 7.39 -21.72
C TYR A 341 -13.97 7.18 -21.64
N VAL A 342 -13.54 5.94 -21.48
CA VAL A 342 -12.14 5.53 -21.56
C VAL A 342 -11.93 4.88 -22.92
N TRP A 343 -10.97 5.40 -23.68
CA TRP A 343 -10.57 4.84 -24.96
C TRP A 343 -9.18 4.21 -24.85
N ASP A 344 -9.10 2.89 -25.00
CA ASP A 344 -7.82 2.23 -25.29
C ASP A 344 -7.45 2.47 -26.76
N THR A 345 -6.45 3.33 -26.97
CA THR A 345 -5.93 3.67 -28.30
C THR A 345 -5.28 2.47 -29.02
N GLY A 346 -5.06 1.35 -28.33
CA GLY A 346 -4.40 0.15 -28.87
C GLY A 346 -2.88 0.30 -29.05
N VAL A 347 -2.31 1.47 -28.74
CA VAL A 347 -0.87 1.73 -28.83
C VAL A 347 -0.16 1.09 -27.62
N LYS A 348 0.61 0.02 -27.88
CA LYS A 348 1.41 -0.66 -26.86
C LYS A 348 2.89 -0.39 -27.08
N TRP A 349 3.56 0.18 -26.08
CA TRP A 349 5.01 0.38 -26.08
C TRP A 349 5.69 -0.93 -25.64
N GLU A 350 6.46 -1.56 -26.54
CA GLU A 350 7.29 -2.71 -26.18
C GLU A 350 8.59 -2.24 -25.51
N SER A 351 8.93 -2.84 -24.36
CA SER A 351 10.23 -2.61 -23.72
C SER A 351 11.35 -3.11 -24.65
N ILE A 352 12.33 -2.24 -24.92
CA ILE A 352 13.53 -2.58 -25.67
C ILE A 352 14.69 -2.49 -24.69
N GLY A 353 15.37 -3.60 -24.40
CA GLY A 353 16.50 -3.62 -23.48
C GLY A 353 17.68 -4.43 -24.00
N THR A 354 18.70 -4.57 -23.16
CA THR A 354 19.89 -5.38 -23.41
C THR A 354 19.97 -6.46 -22.33
N ILE A 355 20.37 -7.67 -22.72
CA ILE A 355 20.69 -8.75 -21.78
C ILE A 355 22.19 -9.03 -21.90
N ASP A 356 22.89 -9.15 -20.80
CA ASP A 356 24.28 -9.59 -20.79
C ASP A 356 24.58 -10.52 -19.63
N GLY A 357 25.79 -11.06 -19.56
CA GLY A 357 26.23 -11.86 -18.44
C GLY A 357 27.35 -12.81 -18.81
N TYR A 358 27.61 -13.75 -17.92
CA TYR A 358 28.74 -14.67 -18.00
C TYR A 358 28.31 -16.11 -17.86
N VAL A 359 28.94 -17.00 -18.63
CA VAL A 359 29.03 -18.42 -18.30
C VAL A 359 30.40 -18.64 -17.66
N PHE A 360 30.45 -19.26 -16.48
CA PHE A 360 31.66 -19.31 -15.68
C PHE A 360 31.81 -20.61 -14.89
N ASN A 361 33.04 -20.93 -14.48
CA ASN A 361 33.32 -22.00 -13.54
C ASN A 361 33.01 -21.51 -12.12
N ASP A 362 31.83 -21.85 -11.64
CA ASP A 362 31.35 -21.64 -10.29
C ASP A 362 32.08 -22.64 -9.38
N ASP A 363 33.24 -22.19 -8.91
CA ASP A 363 34.10 -23.04 -8.10
C ASP A 363 33.44 -23.24 -6.75
N ASN A 364 33.02 -22.19 -6.06
CA ASN A 364 32.48 -22.29 -4.70
C ASN A 364 31.03 -22.82 -4.64
N GLN A 365 30.34 -22.97 -5.78
CA GLN A 365 28.96 -23.42 -5.94
C GLN A 365 27.91 -22.48 -5.32
N ASP A 366 28.17 -21.18 -5.27
CA ASP A 366 27.22 -20.21 -4.73
C ASP A 366 26.33 -19.54 -5.80
N GLY A 367 26.62 -19.80 -7.08
CA GLY A 367 25.86 -19.29 -8.22
C GLY A 367 26.12 -17.82 -8.56
N LEU A 368 27.10 -17.17 -7.93
CA LEU A 368 27.50 -15.80 -8.19
C LEU A 368 28.85 -15.76 -8.90
N LYS A 369 28.97 -14.89 -9.91
CA LYS A 369 30.22 -14.72 -10.63
C LYS A 369 31.21 -13.90 -9.79
N GLU A 370 32.25 -14.52 -9.24
CA GLU A 370 33.36 -13.80 -8.60
C GLU A 370 34.52 -13.45 -9.56
N SER A 371 35.42 -12.59 -9.09
CA SER A 371 36.61 -12.14 -9.82
C SER A 371 37.68 -13.23 -10.01
N ASN A 372 37.72 -14.24 -9.13
CA ASN A 372 38.68 -15.35 -9.19
C ASN A 372 38.18 -16.52 -10.05
N GLU A 373 36.92 -16.50 -10.46
CA GLU A 373 36.32 -17.56 -11.26
C GLU A 373 36.54 -17.30 -12.75
N LEU A 374 36.91 -18.34 -13.49
CA LEU A 374 37.18 -18.21 -14.92
C LEU A 374 35.87 -18.29 -15.73
N GLY A 375 35.77 -17.45 -16.76
CA GLY A 375 34.69 -17.56 -17.73
C GLY A 375 34.90 -18.71 -18.70
N ILE A 376 33.81 -19.28 -19.20
CA ILE A 376 33.81 -20.45 -20.09
C ILE A 376 33.40 -19.99 -21.48
N SER A 377 34.35 -20.04 -22.41
CA SER A 377 34.19 -19.60 -23.80
C SER A 377 33.47 -20.62 -24.67
N GLY A 378 32.78 -20.15 -25.71
CA GLY A 378 32.19 -21.00 -26.76
C GLY A 378 30.89 -21.69 -26.37
N VAL A 379 30.29 -21.32 -25.24
CA VAL A 379 29.01 -21.85 -24.79
C VAL A 379 27.89 -21.07 -25.45
N LYS A 380 26.97 -21.78 -26.10
CA LYS A 380 25.85 -21.19 -26.83
C LYS A 380 24.67 -20.92 -25.91
N LEU A 381 24.10 -19.74 -26.03
CA LEU A 381 22.93 -19.27 -25.31
C LEU A 381 21.83 -18.89 -26.30
N TRP A 382 20.60 -19.31 -26.01
CA TRP A 382 19.41 -19.05 -26.80
C TRP A 382 18.54 -17.98 -26.13
N LEU A 383 18.13 -16.98 -26.90
CA LEU A 383 17.09 -16.03 -26.56
C LEU A 383 15.78 -16.47 -27.24
N GLY A 384 14.92 -17.16 -26.48
CA GLY A 384 13.74 -17.82 -27.03
C GLY A 384 14.13 -18.97 -27.98
N LYS A 385 13.48 -19.07 -29.15
CA LYS A 385 13.67 -20.20 -30.09
C LYS A 385 14.57 -19.88 -31.30
N GLU A 386 14.83 -18.60 -31.59
CA GLU A 386 15.34 -18.19 -32.90
C GLU A 386 16.69 -17.48 -32.86
N LYS A 387 17.05 -16.87 -31.73
CA LYS A 387 18.30 -16.11 -31.60
C LYS A 387 19.25 -16.83 -30.66
N SER A 388 20.51 -16.96 -31.05
CA SER A 388 21.56 -17.44 -30.17
C SER A 388 22.80 -16.56 -30.23
N ILE A 389 23.63 -16.68 -29.19
CA ILE A 389 24.93 -16.05 -29.07
C ILE A 389 25.87 -17.03 -28.36
N ASP A 390 27.12 -17.08 -28.78
CA ASP A 390 28.16 -17.85 -28.11
C ASP A 390 28.94 -16.94 -27.16
N THR A 391 29.37 -17.46 -26.02
CA THR A 391 30.23 -16.72 -25.08
C THR A 391 31.61 -16.44 -25.66
N ASP A 392 32.15 -15.27 -25.35
CA ASP A 392 33.51 -14.88 -25.73
C ASP A 392 34.59 -15.57 -24.86
N ALA A 393 35.85 -15.23 -25.12
CA ALA A 393 37.00 -15.81 -24.40
C ALA A 393 36.97 -15.61 -22.88
N SER A 394 36.24 -14.61 -22.39
CA SER A 394 36.03 -14.32 -20.97
C SER A 394 34.74 -14.92 -20.42
N GLY A 395 34.04 -15.75 -21.21
CA GLY A 395 32.73 -16.30 -20.88
C GLY A 395 31.59 -15.30 -20.98
N TYR A 396 31.83 -14.07 -21.46
CA TYR A 396 30.83 -13.01 -21.53
C TYR A 396 29.96 -13.14 -22.78
N TYR A 397 28.69 -12.76 -22.67
CA TYR A 397 27.78 -12.64 -23.80
C TYR A 397 26.91 -11.39 -23.67
N ARG A 398 26.44 -10.87 -24.81
CA ARG A 398 25.59 -9.67 -24.86
C ARG A 398 24.58 -9.68 -26.00
N LEU A 399 23.30 -9.64 -25.65
CA LEU A 399 22.15 -9.56 -26.55
C LEU A 399 21.57 -8.14 -26.52
N THR A 400 21.71 -7.40 -27.62
CA THR A 400 21.18 -6.03 -27.73
C THR A 400 19.81 -5.99 -28.43
N LYS A 401 19.06 -4.91 -28.19
CA LYS A 401 17.77 -4.63 -28.84
C LYS A 401 16.73 -5.76 -28.64
N VAL A 402 16.68 -6.33 -27.44
CA VAL A 402 15.71 -7.36 -27.07
C VAL A 402 14.35 -6.67 -26.84
N LYS A 403 13.41 -6.92 -27.76
CA LYS A 403 12.03 -6.39 -27.70
C LYS A 403 11.12 -7.41 -27.06
N ALA A 404 10.85 -7.27 -25.77
CA ALA A 404 9.92 -8.13 -25.05
C ALA A 404 9.53 -7.50 -23.71
N LYS A 405 8.41 -7.91 -23.13
CA LYS A 405 8.11 -7.65 -21.70
C LYS A 405 8.82 -8.66 -20.77
N LYS A 406 8.94 -9.90 -21.26
CA LYS A 406 9.66 -11.00 -20.62
C LYS A 406 10.53 -11.69 -21.65
N ALA A 407 11.79 -11.95 -21.33
CA ALA A 407 12.72 -12.70 -22.16
C ALA A 407 13.11 -14.00 -21.44
N TYR A 408 13.40 -15.03 -22.22
CA TYR A 408 13.85 -16.33 -21.74
C TYR A 408 15.22 -16.59 -22.36
N VAL A 409 16.24 -16.75 -21.50
CA VAL A 409 17.59 -17.10 -21.92
C VAL A 409 17.87 -18.53 -21.49
N SER A 410 18.27 -19.38 -22.44
CA SER A 410 18.53 -20.80 -22.21
C SER A 410 19.95 -21.15 -22.62
N ILE A 411 20.65 -21.95 -21.83
CA ILE A 411 21.99 -22.46 -22.16
C ILE A 411 21.87 -23.74 -22.99
N ASP A 412 22.65 -23.86 -24.07
CA ASP A 412 22.68 -25.07 -24.90
C ASP A 412 23.67 -26.08 -24.32
N THR A 413 23.14 -27.09 -23.64
CA THR A 413 23.94 -28.11 -22.95
C THR A 413 24.84 -28.92 -23.86
N LYS A 414 24.61 -28.93 -25.19
CA LYS A 414 25.47 -29.62 -26.16
C LYS A 414 26.77 -28.87 -26.45
N THR A 415 26.81 -27.59 -26.11
CA THR A 415 27.97 -26.70 -26.35
C THR A 415 28.79 -26.47 -25.09
N ILE A 416 28.36 -27.04 -23.95
CA ILE A 416 29.13 -27.02 -22.71
C ILE A 416 30.37 -27.92 -22.90
N PRO A 417 31.58 -27.44 -22.57
CA PRO A 417 32.79 -28.26 -22.62
C PRO A 417 32.65 -29.54 -21.79
N LEU A 418 33.22 -30.64 -22.27
CA LEU A 418 33.25 -31.91 -21.54
C LEU A 418 33.88 -31.69 -20.14
N GLY A 419 33.29 -32.31 -19.12
CA GLY A 419 33.73 -32.19 -17.73
C GLY A 419 32.99 -31.17 -16.89
N TYR A 420 32.19 -30.29 -17.51
CA TYR A 420 31.38 -29.31 -16.78
C TYR A 420 29.94 -29.77 -16.60
N MET A 421 29.41 -29.57 -15.40
CA MET A 421 27.98 -29.72 -15.08
C MET A 421 27.35 -28.35 -14.85
N LEU A 422 26.11 -28.20 -15.34
CA LEU A 422 25.33 -26.98 -15.13
C LEU A 422 24.72 -26.96 -13.72
N LEU A 423 25.05 -25.93 -12.93
CA LEU A 423 24.48 -25.72 -11.59
C LEU A 423 23.25 -24.80 -11.62
N SER A 424 23.24 -23.86 -12.56
CA SER A 424 22.14 -22.90 -12.75
C SER A 424 20.96 -23.50 -13.52
N GLY A 425 19.80 -22.85 -13.48
CA GLY A 425 18.62 -23.30 -14.23
C GLY A 425 18.88 -23.27 -15.75
N LEU A 426 18.53 -24.34 -16.46
CA LEU A 426 18.67 -24.46 -17.93
C LEU A 426 18.08 -23.26 -18.69
N THR A 427 16.99 -22.70 -18.19
CA THR A 427 16.33 -21.51 -18.74
C THR A 427 16.00 -20.53 -17.62
N GLN A 428 16.36 -19.28 -17.81
CA GLN A 428 16.09 -18.19 -16.87
C GLN A 428 15.11 -17.19 -17.49
N GLU A 429 14.04 -16.85 -16.76
CA GLU A 429 13.07 -15.81 -17.16
C GLU A 429 13.51 -14.45 -16.61
N ILE A 430 13.47 -13.43 -17.46
CA ILE A 430 13.75 -12.05 -17.05
C ILE A 430 12.68 -11.07 -17.51
N LYS A 431 12.38 -10.10 -16.64
CA LYS A 431 11.51 -8.97 -16.98
C LYS A 431 12.34 -7.87 -17.60
N MET A 432 11.97 -7.46 -18.80
CA MET A 432 12.69 -6.46 -19.56
C MET A 432 12.16 -5.06 -19.25
N SER A 433 13.07 -4.13 -18.99
CA SER A 433 12.79 -2.70 -18.83
C SER A 433 13.39 -1.91 -19.99
N HIS A 434 12.67 -0.91 -20.49
CA HIS A 434 13.11 -0.12 -21.63
C HIS A 434 14.43 0.61 -21.33
N GLY A 435 15.41 0.52 -22.22
CA GLY A 435 16.73 1.15 -22.11
C GLY A 435 17.67 0.54 -21.07
N GLN A 436 17.24 -0.47 -20.31
CA GLN A 436 18.04 -1.09 -19.27
C GLN A 436 18.86 -2.28 -19.81
N THR A 437 20.02 -2.50 -19.20
CA THR A 437 20.78 -3.75 -19.32
C THR A 437 20.45 -4.62 -18.12
N THR A 438 20.16 -5.89 -18.35
CA THR A 438 19.92 -6.85 -17.27
C THR A 438 20.86 -8.03 -17.39
N ARG A 439 21.49 -8.37 -16.28
CA ARG A 439 22.52 -9.40 -16.22
C ARG A 439 21.94 -10.76 -15.86
N ILE A 440 22.35 -11.80 -16.59
CA ILE A 440 22.02 -13.21 -16.36
C ILE A 440 23.31 -14.02 -16.47
N ASP A 441 23.74 -14.59 -15.36
CA ASP A 441 24.91 -15.44 -15.35
C ASP A 441 24.50 -16.92 -15.25
N PHE A 442 25.35 -17.82 -15.77
CA PHE A 442 25.20 -19.26 -15.71
C PHE A 442 26.45 -19.89 -15.10
N GLY A 443 26.32 -20.40 -13.87
CA GLY A 443 27.36 -21.17 -13.21
C GLY A 443 27.43 -22.61 -13.74
N LEU A 444 28.62 -23.02 -14.14
CA LEU A 444 29.01 -24.40 -14.44
C LEU A 444 30.05 -24.85 -13.43
N SER A 445 30.15 -26.13 -13.12
CA SER A 445 31.19 -26.64 -12.24
C SER A 445 31.84 -27.89 -12.83
N ASN A 446 33.17 -27.94 -12.80
CA ASN A 446 33.94 -29.12 -13.18
C ASN A 446 34.40 -29.94 -11.96
N ARG A 447 33.83 -29.67 -10.77
CA ARG A 447 34.20 -30.39 -9.55
C ARG A 447 33.72 -31.84 -9.60
N SER A 448 34.65 -32.77 -9.39
CA SER A 448 34.36 -34.17 -9.09
C SER A 448 34.38 -34.41 -7.58
N GLU A 449 33.47 -35.25 -7.10
CA GLU A 449 33.30 -35.50 -5.66
C GLU A 449 33.05 -36.99 -5.40
N ILE A 450 33.70 -37.56 -4.38
CA ILE A 450 33.33 -38.86 -3.82
C ILE A 450 32.73 -38.62 -2.45
N SER A 451 31.46 -38.99 -2.26
CA SER A 451 30.75 -38.81 -0.99
C SER A 451 30.06 -40.08 -0.55
N GLY A 452 29.68 -40.15 0.72
CA GLY A 452 29.05 -41.35 1.25
C GLY A 452 28.55 -41.18 2.67
N ILE A 453 27.86 -42.23 3.14
CA ILE A 453 27.41 -42.34 4.52
C ILE A 453 27.95 -43.64 5.11
N VAL A 454 28.55 -43.57 6.29
CA VAL A 454 28.87 -44.72 7.11
C VAL A 454 27.76 -44.89 8.15
N PHE A 455 27.08 -46.04 8.16
CA PHE A 455 25.88 -46.24 8.96
C PHE A 455 25.82 -47.63 9.58
N GLU A 456 25.14 -47.76 10.72
CA GLU A 456 24.73 -49.03 11.30
C GLU A 456 23.58 -49.59 10.47
N ASP A 457 23.88 -50.66 9.73
CA ASP A 457 22.94 -51.43 8.91
C ASP A 457 22.22 -52.43 9.81
N THR A 458 21.05 -52.02 10.30
CA THR A 458 20.32 -52.73 11.36
C THR A 458 19.67 -54.01 10.84
N ASN A 459 19.26 -54.02 9.57
CA ASN A 459 18.57 -55.15 8.93
C ASN A 459 19.51 -56.00 8.04
N ALA A 460 20.79 -55.61 7.94
CA ALA A 460 21.85 -56.30 7.20
C ALA A 460 21.59 -56.42 5.68
N ASN A 461 20.93 -55.45 5.07
CA ASN A 461 20.61 -55.47 3.64
C ASN A 461 21.62 -54.69 2.76
N GLY A 462 22.58 -53.98 3.37
CA GLY A 462 23.61 -53.19 2.69
C GLY A 462 23.13 -51.88 2.07
N VAL A 463 21.87 -51.49 2.29
CA VAL A 463 21.23 -50.27 1.81
C VAL A 463 20.95 -49.36 3.00
N LEU A 464 21.06 -48.05 2.81
CA LEU A 464 20.73 -47.09 3.87
C LEU A 464 19.20 -46.92 3.94
N ASP A 465 18.59 -47.44 5.00
CA ASP A 465 17.16 -47.34 5.28
C ASP A 465 16.83 -46.27 6.34
N SER A 466 15.54 -45.99 6.56
CA SER A 466 15.09 -44.98 7.53
C SER A 466 15.43 -45.30 8.98
N ASP A 467 15.62 -46.58 9.30
CA ASP A 467 15.91 -47.06 10.65
C ASP A 467 17.42 -47.15 10.95
N ASP A 468 18.26 -46.96 9.92
CA ASP A 468 19.70 -47.02 10.03
C ASP A 468 20.30 -45.71 10.54
N LYS A 469 21.31 -45.83 11.41
CA LYS A 469 21.93 -44.68 12.07
C LYS A 469 23.31 -44.40 11.53
N GLY A 470 23.54 -43.17 11.08
CA GLY A 470 24.88 -42.73 10.70
C GLY A 470 25.85 -42.76 11.89
N ILE A 471 27.08 -43.23 11.66
CA ILE A 471 28.11 -43.34 12.69
C ILE A 471 29.08 -42.16 12.57
N ARG A 472 29.12 -41.33 13.62
CA ARG A 472 29.94 -40.11 13.69
C ARG A 472 31.39 -40.40 14.06
N GLY A 473 32.31 -39.60 13.51
CA GLY A 473 33.70 -39.52 13.96
C GLY A 473 34.64 -40.56 13.37
N LEU A 474 34.17 -41.40 12.45
CA LEU A 474 34.98 -42.35 11.71
C LEU A 474 35.84 -41.62 10.69
N SER A 475 37.10 -42.05 10.55
CA SER A 475 38.03 -41.51 9.57
C SER A 475 37.93 -42.32 8.29
N VAL A 476 37.60 -41.65 7.20
CA VAL A 476 37.72 -42.17 5.84
C VAL A 476 38.95 -41.52 5.20
N ILE A 477 39.69 -42.28 4.40
CA ILE A 477 41.01 -41.89 3.87
C ILE A 477 41.02 -42.13 2.35
N LEU A 478 41.55 -41.18 1.59
CA LEU A 478 41.87 -41.35 0.17
C LEU A 478 43.30 -41.91 -0.02
N GLU A 479 43.58 -42.45 -1.19
CA GLU A 479 44.89 -43.04 -1.52
C GLU A 479 46.07 -42.07 -1.38
N ASP A 480 45.83 -40.76 -1.51
CA ASP A 480 46.81 -39.69 -1.33
C ASP A 480 47.07 -39.34 0.16
N GLY A 481 46.34 -39.98 1.09
CA GLY A 481 46.43 -39.76 2.53
C GLY A 481 45.46 -38.70 3.08
N THR A 482 44.66 -38.05 2.23
CA THR A 482 43.63 -37.08 2.64
C THR A 482 42.58 -37.76 3.52
N LYS A 483 42.22 -37.14 4.66
CA LYS A 483 41.28 -37.72 5.63
C LYS A 483 40.00 -36.88 5.77
N ALA A 484 38.85 -37.54 5.77
CA ALA A 484 37.55 -36.96 6.12
C ALA A 484 36.97 -37.67 7.34
N LYS A 485 36.38 -36.91 8.28
CA LYS A 485 35.67 -37.48 9.43
C LYS A 485 34.17 -37.48 9.18
N THR A 486 33.50 -38.56 9.53
CA THR A 486 32.04 -38.63 9.40
C THR A 486 31.33 -37.68 10.36
N ASP A 487 30.32 -36.96 9.87
CA ASP A 487 29.52 -36.03 10.66
C ASP A 487 28.50 -36.72 11.58
N SER A 488 27.63 -35.96 12.25
CA SER A 488 26.58 -36.52 13.14
C SER A 488 25.56 -37.41 12.43
N SER A 489 25.48 -37.35 11.10
CA SER A 489 24.65 -38.22 10.26
C SER A 489 25.46 -39.29 9.52
N GLY A 490 26.73 -39.48 9.88
CA GLY A 490 27.61 -40.47 9.26
C GLY A 490 28.16 -40.06 7.88
N LYS A 491 27.93 -38.82 7.43
CA LYS A 491 28.32 -38.37 6.09
C LYS A 491 29.80 -38.03 6.00
N TYR A 492 30.42 -38.36 4.89
CA TYR A 492 31.76 -37.92 4.50
C TYR A 492 31.77 -37.51 3.01
N SER A 493 32.75 -36.68 2.63
CA SER A 493 32.94 -36.24 1.24
C SER A 493 34.40 -35.91 0.99
N PHE A 494 34.83 -36.12 -0.26
CA PHE A 494 36.12 -35.72 -0.79
C PHE A 494 35.93 -35.02 -2.13
N ARG A 495 36.57 -33.86 -2.28
CA ARG A 495 36.85 -33.31 -3.61
C ARG A 495 38.04 -34.08 -4.18
N VAL A 496 37.89 -34.58 -5.39
CA VAL A 496 38.91 -35.39 -6.06
C VAL A 496 39.20 -34.85 -7.45
N GLU A 497 40.42 -35.11 -7.93
CA GLU A 497 40.80 -34.80 -9.30
C GLU A 497 40.32 -35.90 -10.26
N VAL A 498 40.63 -35.76 -11.55
CA VAL A 498 40.35 -36.79 -12.55
C VAL A 498 41.37 -37.91 -12.41
N GLY A 499 40.91 -39.15 -12.24
CA GLY A 499 41.82 -40.28 -12.15
C GLY A 499 41.27 -41.45 -11.32
N ALA A 500 42.17 -42.39 -11.05
CA ALA A 500 41.90 -43.52 -10.19
C ALA A 500 42.03 -43.09 -8.72
N HIS A 501 40.95 -43.23 -7.95
CA HIS A 501 40.92 -42.93 -6.53
C HIS A 501 40.47 -44.16 -5.74
N THR A 502 41.06 -44.40 -4.57
CA THR A 502 40.69 -45.49 -3.67
C THR A 502 40.28 -44.90 -2.32
N VAL A 503 39.01 -45.06 -1.98
CA VAL A 503 38.49 -44.66 -0.66
C VAL A 503 38.65 -45.82 0.32
N THR A 504 39.18 -45.53 1.50
CA THR A 504 39.47 -46.48 2.57
C THR A 504 38.80 -46.07 3.89
N LEU A 505 38.08 -46.96 4.55
CA LEU A 505 37.66 -46.75 5.95
C LEU A 505 38.81 -47.10 6.90
N ASP A 506 39.21 -46.16 7.76
CA ASP A 506 40.25 -46.39 8.77
C ASP A 506 39.72 -47.24 9.92
N LEU A 507 40.21 -48.49 10.00
CA LEU A 507 39.80 -49.44 11.03
C LEU A 507 40.21 -49.01 12.44
N GLU A 508 41.26 -48.20 12.60
CA GLU A 508 41.64 -47.67 13.93
C GLU A 508 40.61 -46.69 14.49
N SER A 509 39.85 -46.03 13.59
CA SER A 509 38.78 -45.13 13.97
C SER A 509 37.45 -45.83 14.27
N LEU A 510 37.34 -47.13 13.97
CA LEU A 510 36.12 -47.91 14.11
C LEU A 510 35.93 -48.39 15.56
N PRO A 511 34.78 -48.10 16.21
CA PRO A 511 34.49 -48.66 17.53
C PRO A 511 34.45 -50.19 17.50
N ALA A 512 34.98 -50.85 18.53
CA ALA A 512 35.11 -52.30 18.61
C ALA A 512 33.78 -53.09 18.54
N GLU A 513 32.64 -52.40 18.61
CA GLU A 513 31.30 -52.97 18.48
C GLU A 513 30.79 -53.06 17.03
N TYR A 514 31.53 -52.58 16.02
CA TYR A 514 31.12 -52.62 14.61
C TYR A 514 32.10 -53.39 13.73
N LEU A 515 31.55 -54.08 12.73
CA LEU A 515 32.31 -54.66 11.61
C LEU A 515 31.77 -54.14 10.28
N PRO A 516 32.63 -53.77 9.32
CA PRO A 516 32.20 -53.43 7.96
C PRO A 516 31.58 -54.64 7.27
N SER A 517 30.41 -54.45 6.66
CA SER A 517 29.70 -55.52 5.91
C SER A 517 30.09 -55.56 4.43
N VAL A 518 30.92 -54.61 3.99
CA VAL A 518 31.44 -54.47 2.64
C VAL A 518 32.95 -54.31 2.68
N SER A 519 33.59 -54.39 1.52
CA SER A 519 35.00 -54.01 1.37
C SER A 519 35.21 -52.60 1.93
N ILE A 520 36.20 -52.47 2.84
CA ILE A 520 36.62 -51.18 3.39
C ILE A 520 37.42 -50.34 2.39
N TYR A 521 37.79 -50.93 1.25
CA TYR A 521 38.42 -50.26 0.10
C TYR A 521 37.45 -50.23 -1.07
N LYS A 522 37.36 -49.09 -1.76
CA LYS A 522 36.60 -48.99 -3.00
C LYS A 522 37.31 -48.09 -4.00
N ASP A 523 37.56 -48.65 -5.18
CA ASP A 523 38.15 -47.94 -6.30
C ASP A 523 37.09 -47.22 -7.14
N PHE A 524 37.40 -45.98 -7.51
CA PHE A 524 36.64 -45.13 -8.40
C PHE A 524 37.52 -44.71 -9.58
N GLN A 525 36.98 -44.81 -10.79
CA GLN A 525 37.54 -44.14 -11.96
C GLN A 525 36.77 -42.85 -12.15
N VAL A 526 37.32 -41.77 -11.61
CA VAL A 526 36.67 -40.47 -11.59
C VAL A 526 36.99 -39.73 -12.87
N THR A 527 35.94 -39.31 -13.57
CA THR A 527 36.05 -38.38 -14.70
C THR A 527 35.62 -36.99 -14.26
N GLU A 528 36.00 -35.97 -15.03
CA GLU A 528 35.76 -34.57 -14.69
C GLU A 528 34.26 -34.29 -14.57
N GLY A 529 33.84 -33.64 -13.48
CA GLY A 529 32.44 -33.31 -13.20
C GLY A 529 31.55 -34.49 -12.76
N MET A 530 32.08 -35.68 -12.50
CA MET A 530 31.29 -36.80 -11.97
C MET A 530 31.37 -36.89 -10.44
N SER A 531 30.20 -37.09 -9.80
CA SER A 531 30.11 -37.41 -8.37
C SER A 531 29.80 -38.88 -8.16
N PHE A 532 30.56 -39.54 -7.28
CA PHE A 532 30.34 -40.93 -6.89
C PHE A 532 29.82 -41.02 -5.45
N LYS A 533 28.86 -41.92 -5.22
CA LYS A 533 28.34 -42.20 -3.89
C LYS A 533 28.82 -43.57 -3.41
N HIS A 534 29.43 -43.61 -2.23
CA HIS A 534 29.91 -44.83 -1.59
C HIS A 534 29.46 -44.92 -0.13
N ASN A 535 28.34 -45.60 0.09
CA ASN A 535 27.92 -45.86 1.46
C ASN A 535 28.64 -47.10 2.01
N ILE A 536 28.95 -47.07 3.30
CA ILE A 536 29.66 -48.12 4.01
C ILE A 536 28.76 -48.64 5.14
N PRO A 537 28.01 -49.73 4.92
CA PRO A 537 27.21 -50.37 5.97
C PRO A 537 28.12 -51.07 7.00
N LEU A 538 27.83 -50.82 8.27
CA LEU A 538 28.46 -51.44 9.43
C LEU A 538 27.46 -52.32 10.17
N LYS A 539 27.86 -53.56 10.49
CA LYS A 539 27.09 -54.47 11.32
C LYS A 539 27.56 -54.39 12.76
N LYS A 540 26.64 -54.20 13.70
CA LYS A 540 26.94 -54.23 15.13
C LYS A 540 27.15 -55.67 15.62
N ILE A 541 28.26 -55.93 16.31
CA ILE A 541 28.51 -57.20 17.01
C ILE A 541 27.81 -57.11 18.37
N GLN A 542 26.73 -57.85 18.58
CA GLN A 542 26.20 -58.07 19.94
C GLN A 542 27.18 -58.97 20.71
N LYS A 543 27.49 -58.59 21.95
CA LYS A 543 28.27 -59.41 22.87
C LYS A 543 27.42 -60.53 23.47
#